data_AF-A0A522WS05-F1
#
_entry.id   AF-A0A522WS05-F1
#
_cell.length_a   1.000
_cell.length_b   1.000
_cell.length_c   1.000
_cell.angle_alpha   90.00
_cell.angle_beta   90.00
_cell.angle_gamma   90.00
#
_symmetry.space_group_name_H-M   'P 1'
#
loop_
_entity.id
_entity.type
_entity.pdbx_description
1 polymer ?
#
loop_
_entity_poly.entity_id
_entity_poly.type
_entity_poly.pdbx_seq_one_letter_code
_entity_poly.pdbx_strand_id
1 'polypeptide(L)'
;RLSSQHAEPDSRKIRAGFANIHEHLNYIGWLTERRAWLGGGAFTLADIAAAAQVSTIDYLGDVPWDNHAAAKDWYARVKSRPSFRLLLADHLPGVPPPRHYADLDF
;
A
#
# COMPACT_ATOMS: atom_id res chain seq x y z
N ARG A 1 27.87 -3.66 23.63
CA ARG A 1 28.00 -3.83 22.16
C ARG A 1 26.72 -4.51 21.68
N LEU A 2 25.78 -3.76 21.13
CA LEU A 2 24.65 -4.35 20.41
C LEU A 2 25.20 -4.75 19.04
N SER A 3 25.38 -6.05 18.83
CA SER A 3 25.64 -6.59 17.49
C SER A 3 24.39 -6.35 16.67
N SER A 4 24.47 -5.41 15.73
CA SER A 4 23.55 -5.28 14.61
C SER A 4 23.64 -6.54 13.75
N GLN A 5 22.93 -7.59 14.16
CA GLN A 5 22.59 -8.69 13.26
C GLN A 5 21.67 -8.11 12.19
N HIS A 6 22.26 -7.71 11.07
CA HIS A 6 21.54 -7.64 9.81
C HIS A 6 21.18 -9.08 9.46
N ALA A 7 20.02 -9.54 9.92
CA ALA A 7 19.45 -10.77 9.39
C ALA A 7 19.17 -10.51 7.91
N GLU A 8 19.80 -11.29 7.03
CA GLU A 8 19.61 -11.17 5.59
C GLU A 8 18.13 -11.40 5.23
N PRO A 9 17.59 -10.68 4.23
CA PRO A 9 16.20 -10.85 3.83
C PRO A 9 15.89 -12.30 3.41
N ASP A 10 14.90 -12.94 4.03
CA ASP A 10 14.46 -14.29 3.63
C ASP A 10 13.64 -14.21 2.34
N SER A 11 14.28 -14.58 1.22
CA SER A 11 13.67 -14.54 -0.11
C SER A 11 12.38 -15.35 -0.21
N ARG A 12 12.18 -16.40 0.61
CA ARG A 12 10.93 -17.17 0.60
C ARG A 12 9.77 -16.35 1.17
N LYS A 13 10.02 -15.58 2.24
CA LYS A 13 9.02 -14.70 2.84
C LYS A 13 8.65 -13.55 1.90
N ILE A 14 9.64 -12.99 1.21
CA ILE A 14 9.43 -11.93 0.22
C ILE A 14 8.53 -12.43 -0.92
N ARG A 15 8.87 -13.58 -1.52
CA ARG A 15 8.05 -14.17 -2.60
C ARG A 15 6.64 -14.51 -2.14
N ALA A 16 6.48 -15.03 -0.93
CA ALA A 16 5.15 -15.28 -0.37
C ALA A 16 4.35 -13.97 -0.20
N GLY A 17 4.99 -12.89 0.24
CA GLY A 17 4.38 -11.56 0.29
C GLY A 17 3.91 -11.07 -1.08
N PHE A 18 4.76 -11.15 -2.10
CA PHE A 18 4.40 -10.79 -3.48
C PHE A 18 3.29 -11.66 -4.05
N ALA A 19 3.20 -12.94 -3.69
CA ALA A 19 2.07 -13.77 -4.12
C ALA A 19 0.77 -13.34 -3.41
N ASN A 20 0.84 -13.12 -2.10
CA ASN A 20 -0.35 -12.88 -1.28
C ASN A 20 -0.97 -11.49 -1.48
N ILE A 21 -0.18 -10.48 -1.87
CA ILE A 21 -0.73 -9.13 -2.08
C ILE A 21 -1.82 -9.11 -3.16
N HIS A 22 -1.73 -9.96 -4.19
CA HIS A 22 -2.75 -10.05 -5.22
C HIS A 22 -4.12 -10.42 -4.65
N GLU A 23 -4.19 -11.37 -3.72
CA GLU A 23 -5.45 -11.77 -3.09
C GLU A 23 -6.07 -10.61 -2.31
N HIS A 24 -5.26 -9.87 -1.56
CA HIS A 24 -5.73 -8.70 -0.82
C HIS A 24 -6.21 -7.57 -1.73
N LEU A 25 -5.50 -7.28 -2.83
CA LEU A 25 -5.90 -6.26 -3.80
C LEU A 25 -7.17 -6.66 -4.56
N ASN A 26 -7.30 -7.92 -4.95
CA ASN A 26 -8.53 -8.47 -5.53
C ASN A 26 -9.72 -8.26 -4.59
N TYR A 27 -9.55 -8.55 -3.30
CA TYR A 27 -10.61 -8.40 -2.32
C TYR A 27 -10.99 -6.93 -2.07
N ILE A 28 -10.00 -6.03 -2.01
CA ILE A 28 -10.21 -4.58 -1.95
C ILE A 28 -11.02 -4.13 -3.17
N GLY A 29 -10.60 -4.52 -4.38
CA GLY A 29 -11.30 -4.20 -5.62
C GLY A 29 -12.74 -4.70 -5.62
N TRP A 30 -12.95 -5.95 -5.23
CA TRP A 30 -14.29 -6.55 -5.13
C TRP A 30 -15.22 -5.76 -4.17
N LEU A 31 -14.69 -5.28 -3.05
CA LEU A 31 -15.46 -4.43 -2.12
C LEU A 31 -15.81 -3.07 -2.75
N THR A 32 -14.85 -2.43 -3.41
CA THR A 32 -14.97 -1.04 -3.91
C THR A 32 -15.72 -0.92 -5.23
N GLU A 33 -15.87 -2.01 -5.98
CA GLU A 33 -16.80 -2.09 -7.12
C GLU A 33 -18.27 -1.94 -6.71
N ARG A 34 -18.61 -2.35 -5.47
CA ARG A 34 -20.00 -2.41 -4.96
C ARG A 34 -20.28 -1.36 -3.90
N ARG A 35 -19.24 -0.69 -3.39
CA ARG A 35 -19.30 0.23 -2.26
C ARG A 35 -18.37 1.41 -2.52
N ALA A 36 -18.73 2.59 -2.00
CA ALA A 36 -17.88 3.77 -2.14
C ALA A 36 -16.51 3.59 -1.43
N TRP A 37 -16.50 2.88 -0.30
CA TRP A 37 -15.37 2.66 0.59
C TRP A 37 -15.41 1.23 1.17
N LEU A 38 -14.32 0.76 1.78
CA LEU A 38 -14.23 -0.61 2.29
C LEU A 38 -15.33 -0.94 3.31
N GLY A 39 -15.62 0.02 4.19
CA GLY A 39 -16.66 -0.09 5.22
C GLY A 39 -18.09 0.14 4.73
N GLY A 40 -18.32 0.49 3.46
CA GLY A 40 -19.64 0.80 2.92
C GLY A 40 -19.71 2.14 2.20
N GLY A 41 -20.71 2.96 2.53
CA GLY A 41 -20.96 4.24 1.85
C GLY A 41 -20.07 5.40 2.28
N ALA A 42 -19.37 5.28 3.41
CA ALA A 42 -18.55 6.34 3.99
C ALA A 42 -17.12 5.86 4.26
N PHE A 43 -16.18 6.80 4.30
CA PHE A 43 -14.78 6.54 4.64
C PHE A 43 -14.65 6.17 6.12
N THR A 44 -13.96 5.07 6.43
CA THR A 44 -13.89 4.53 7.80
C THR A 44 -12.48 4.13 8.21
N LEU A 45 -12.33 3.66 9.45
CA LEU A 45 -11.11 3.03 9.94
C LEU A 45 -10.68 1.82 9.09
N ALA A 46 -11.60 1.14 8.40
CA ALA A 46 -11.24 0.04 7.49
C ALA A 46 -10.36 0.55 6.34
N ASP A 47 -10.71 1.69 5.75
CA ASP A 47 -9.95 2.31 4.67
C ASP A 47 -8.58 2.79 5.16
N ILE A 48 -8.54 3.41 6.35
CA ILE A 48 -7.29 3.91 6.96
C ILE A 48 -6.34 2.73 7.23
N ALA A 49 -6.84 1.66 7.87
CA ALA A 49 -6.04 0.50 8.21
C ALA A 49 -5.47 -0.19 6.96
N ALA A 50 -6.31 -0.42 5.95
CA ALA A 50 -5.87 -1.02 4.69
C ALA A 50 -4.85 -0.12 3.96
N ALA A 51 -5.13 1.18 3.85
CA ALA A 51 -4.24 2.10 3.13
C ALA A 51 -2.88 2.28 3.82
N ALA A 52 -2.81 2.21 5.16
CA ALA A 52 -1.55 2.24 5.91
C ALA A 52 -0.69 0.98 5.69
N GLN A 53 -1.32 -0.18 5.54
CA GLN A 53 -0.60 -1.41 5.20
C GLN A 53 -0.11 -1.37 3.75
N VAL A 54 -1.00 -1.02 2.82
CA VAL A 54 -0.68 -0.95 1.39
C VAL A 54 0.39 0.11 1.12
N SER A 55 0.35 1.26 1.78
CA SER A 55 1.38 2.31 1.61
C SER A 55 2.78 1.88 2.05
N THR A 56 2.88 1.00 3.04
CA THR A 56 4.17 0.45 3.47
C THR A 56 4.77 -0.41 2.36
N ILE A 57 3.93 -1.13 1.61
CA ILE A 57 4.37 -1.95 0.48
C ILE A 57 4.62 -1.08 -0.76
N ASP A 58 3.78 -0.07 -0.99
CA ASP A 58 3.93 0.91 -2.09
C ASP A 58 5.24 1.71 -1.96
N TYR A 59 5.64 2.03 -0.73
CA TYR A 59 6.94 2.65 -0.44
C TYR A 59 8.11 1.79 -0.93
N LEU A 60 7.98 0.46 -0.91
CA LEU A 60 8.99 -0.47 -1.41
C LEU A 60 8.91 -0.66 -2.94
N GLY A 61 7.84 -0.20 -3.59
CA GLY A 61 7.65 -0.25 -5.04
C GLY A 61 7.08 -1.56 -5.58
N ASP A 62 6.53 -2.40 -4.71
CA ASP A 62 6.17 -3.77 -5.05
C ASP A 62 4.65 -4.04 -5.16
N VAL A 63 3.84 -2.98 -5.27
CA VAL A 63 2.39 -3.14 -5.42
C VAL A 63 2.04 -3.27 -6.90
N PRO A 64 1.42 -4.39 -7.34
CA PRO A 64 1.16 -4.66 -8.76
C PRO A 64 -0.09 -3.94 -9.29
N TRP A 65 -0.13 -2.61 -9.21
CA TRP A 65 -1.30 -1.77 -9.49
C TRP A 65 -1.96 -2.01 -10.85
N ASP A 66 -1.17 -2.27 -11.88
CA ASP A 66 -1.65 -2.51 -13.26
C ASP A 66 -2.60 -3.71 -13.38
N ASN A 67 -2.53 -4.65 -12.43
CA ASN A 67 -3.38 -5.83 -12.40
C ASN A 67 -4.68 -5.62 -11.57
N HIS A 68 -4.81 -4.50 -10.87
CA HIS A 68 -5.82 -4.29 -9.83
C HIS A 68 -6.48 -2.91 -9.89
N ALA A 69 -7.06 -2.55 -11.04
CA ALA A 69 -7.61 -1.21 -11.32
C ALA A 69 -8.60 -0.70 -10.25
N ALA A 70 -9.57 -1.51 -9.81
CA ALA A 70 -10.54 -1.10 -8.80
C ALA A 70 -9.91 -0.79 -7.43
N ALA A 71 -8.84 -1.52 -7.07
CA ALA A 71 -8.07 -1.25 -5.86
C ALA A 71 -7.19 0.00 -6.02
N LYS A 72 -6.62 0.20 -7.21
CA LYS A 72 -5.85 1.39 -7.57
C LYS A 72 -6.70 2.66 -7.44
N ASP A 73 -7.90 2.66 -8.00
CA ASP A 73 -8.84 3.80 -7.92
C ASP A 73 -9.29 4.11 -6.49
N TRP A 74 -9.48 3.08 -5.67
CA TRP A 74 -9.72 3.26 -4.24
C TRP A 74 -8.51 3.88 -3.55
N TYR A 75 -7.30 3.35 -3.80
CA TYR A 75 -6.09 3.82 -3.14
C TYR A 75 -5.75 5.26 -3.53
N ALA A 76 -5.90 5.64 -4.81
CA ALA A 76 -5.73 7.02 -5.28
C ALA A 76 -6.65 8.01 -4.55
N ARG A 77 -7.92 7.63 -4.31
CA ARG A 77 -8.86 8.44 -3.51
C ARG A 77 -8.42 8.59 -2.06
N VAL A 78 -7.86 7.54 -1.44
CA VAL A 78 -7.33 7.63 -0.06
C VAL A 78 -6.06 8.48 -0.01
N LYS A 79 -5.14 8.25 -0.94
CA LYS A 79 -3.82 8.91 -1.06
C LYS A 79 -3.94 10.42 -1.28
N SER A 80 -4.98 10.85 -1.98
CA SER A 80 -5.27 12.27 -2.26
C SER A 80 -5.77 13.06 -1.04
N ARG A 81 -6.06 12.41 0.09
CA ARG A 81 -6.61 13.08 1.28
C ARG A 81 -5.51 13.87 2.01
N PRO A 82 -5.80 15.06 2.58
CA PRO A 82 -4.81 15.85 3.33
C PRO A 82 -4.14 15.09 4.48
N SER A 83 -4.87 14.18 5.14
CA SER A 83 -4.36 13.33 6.22
C SER A 83 -3.27 12.36 5.75
N PHE A 84 -3.20 12.04 4.46
CA PHE A 84 -2.23 11.09 3.91
C PHE A 84 -0.90 11.76 3.54
N ARG A 85 -0.88 13.10 3.41
CA ARG A 85 0.31 13.86 2.97
C ARG A 85 1.55 13.63 3.84
N LEU A 86 1.36 13.46 5.15
CA LEU A 86 2.47 13.20 6.06
C LEU A 86 3.14 11.86 5.76
N LEU A 87 2.35 10.85 5.41
CA LEU A 87 2.88 9.53 5.06
C LEU A 87 3.63 9.56 3.71
N LEU A 88 3.15 10.33 2.73
CA LEU A 88 3.85 10.50 1.45
C LEU A 88 5.17 11.27 1.57
N ALA A 89 5.35 12.00 2.67
CA ALA A 89 6.58 12.71 3.00
C ALA A 89 7.56 11.84 3.82
N ASP A 90 7.17 10.64 4.24
CA ASP A 90 8.07 9.74 4.96
C ASP A 90 9.26 9.38 4.08
N HIS A 91 10.44 9.37 4.69
CA HIS A 91 11.68 8.98 4.03
C HIS A 91 12.52 8.12 4.97
N LEU A 92 12.74 6.86 4.58
CA LEU A 92 13.58 5.92 5.29
C LEU A 92 15.04 6.06 4.83
N PRO A 93 15.99 6.34 5.73
CA PRO A 93 17.42 6.39 5.39
C PRO A 93 17.88 5.08 4.74
N GLY A 94 18.51 5.18 3.56
CA GLY A 94 19.02 4.02 2.82
C GLY A 94 17.98 3.25 2.00
N VAL A 95 16.70 3.65 2.04
CA VAL A 95 15.62 3.05 1.25
C VAL A 95 14.81 4.18 0.59
N PRO A 96 15.31 4.78 -0.51
CA PRO A 96 14.55 5.82 -1.20
C PRO A 96 13.27 5.22 -1.79
N PRO A 97 12.12 5.92 -1.71
CA PRO A 97 10.88 5.43 -2.29
C PRO A 97 10.94 5.46 -3.83
N PRO A 98 10.08 4.68 -4.51
CA PRO A 98 9.94 4.76 -5.96
C PRO A 98 9.38 6.13 -6.37
N ARG A 99 9.64 6.54 -7.63
CA ARG A 99 9.23 7.87 -8.15
C ARG A 99 7.73 8.14 -8.04
N HIS A 100 6.91 7.10 -8.19
CA HIS A 100 5.44 7.21 -8.14
C HIS A 100 4.89 7.23 -6.71
N TYR A 101 5.70 7.04 -5.67
CA TYR A 101 5.22 6.94 -4.30
C TYR A 101 4.49 8.22 -3.85
N ALA A 102 5.01 9.39 -4.20
CA ALA A 102 4.34 10.67 -3.90
C ALA A 102 3.39 11.13 -5.03
N ASP A 103 3.35 10.41 -6.15
CA ASP A 103 2.49 10.73 -7.27
C ASP A 103 1.05 10.33 -6.97
N LEU A 104 0.11 11.24 -7.21
CA LEU A 104 -1.31 11.01 -7.02
C LEU A 104 -1.96 10.39 -8.27
N ASP A 105 -1.30 10.51 -9.43
CA ASP A 105 -1.75 10.02 -10.74
C ASP A 105 -1.00 8.74 -11.18
N PHE A 106 -0.41 8.02 -10.21
CA PHE A 106 0.33 6.75 -10.39
C PHE A 106 -0.52 5.66 -11.05
#